data_AF-A0A838VR86-F1
#
_entry.id   AF-A0A838VR86-F1
#
_cell.length_a   1.000
_cell.length_b   1.000
_cell.length_c   1.000
_cell.angle_alpha   90.00
_cell.angle_beta   90.00
_cell.angle_gamma   90.00
#
_symmetry.space_group_name_H-M   'P 1'
#
loop_
_entity.id
_entity.type
_entity.pdbx_description
1 polymer ?
#
loop_
_entity_poly.entity_id
_entity_poly.type
_entity_poly.pdbx_seq_one_letter_code
_entity_poly.pdbx_strand_id
1 'polypeptide(L)' 'MANKKHLAILMQGIEVWNEWRKDNKKTVPNLSKVNLSKENLCGADLYRANFEGTNLSGANLGGA' A
#
# COMPACT_ATOMS: atom_id res chain seq x y z
N MET A 1 8.63 -5.59 9.43
CA MET A 1 9.29 -5.08 8.22
C MET A 1 8.42 -5.46 7.05
N ALA A 2 8.19 -4.55 6.12
CA ALA A 2 7.28 -4.76 5.00
C ALA A 2 7.63 -6.00 4.16
N ASN A 3 6.60 -6.59 3.59
CA ASN A 3 6.78 -7.60 2.56
C ASN A 3 7.27 -6.91 1.28
N LYS A 4 8.48 -7.28 0.83
CA LYS A 4 9.12 -6.68 -0.35
C LYS A 4 8.27 -6.81 -1.62
N LYS A 5 7.53 -7.90 -1.78
CA LYS A 5 6.64 -8.11 -2.93
C LYS A 5 5.45 -7.15 -2.89
N HIS A 6 4.81 -6.97 -1.73
CA HIS A 6 3.69 -6.03 -1.62
C HIS A 6 4.14 -4.60 -1.89
N LEU A 7 5.27 -4.19 -1.28
CA LEU A 7 5.83 -2.87 -1.54
C LEU A 7 6.16 -2.68 -3.02
N ALA A 8 6.80 -3.66 -3.66
CA ALA A 8 7.15 -3.58 -5.08
C ALA A 8 5.92 -3.48 -6.00
N ILE A 9 4.80 -4.13 -5.65
CA ILE A 9 3.55 -4.02 -6.40
C ILE A 9 2.93 -2.63 -6.20
N LEU A 10 2.91 -2.12 -4.96
CA LEU A 10 2.40 -0.78 -4.67
C LEU A 10 3.18 0.31 -5.43
N MET A 11 4.50 0.15 -5.50
CA MET A 11 5.41 1.07 -6.21
C MET A 11 5.30 1.00 -7.75
N GLN A 12 4.65 -0.03 -8.30
CA GLN A 12 4.34 -0.09 -9.74
C GLN A 12 3.12 0.76 -10.12
N GLY A 13 2.38 1.27 -9.13
CA GLY A 13 1.24 2.15 -9.32
C GLY A 13 -0.05 1.60 -8.72
N ILE A 14 -0.98 2.50 -8.44
CA ILE A 14 -2.26 2.19 -7.79
C ILE A 14 -3.13 1.22 -8.60
N GLU A 15 -3.08 1.28 -9.94
CA GLU A 15 -3.84 0.38 -10.81
C GLU A 15 -3.34 -1.06 -10.67
N VAL A 16 -2.02 -1.26 -10.74
CA VAL A 16 -1.37 -2.56 -10.57
C VAL A 16 -1.63 -3.11 -9.17
N TRP A 17 -1.56 -2.24 -8.16
CA TRP A 17 -1.91 -2.59 -6.79
C TRP A 17 -3.34 -3.07 -6.67
N ASN A 18 -4.30 -2.34 -7.24
CA ASN A 18 -5.72 -2.66 -7.16
C ASN A 18 -6.06 -3.95 -7.92
N GLU A 19 -5.44 -4.21 -9.07
CA GLU A 19 -5.57 -5.50 -9.76
C GLU A 19 -5.03 -6.65 -8.90
N TRP A 20 -3.83 -6.50 -8.32
CA TRP A 20 -3.29 -7.50 -7.41
C TRP A 20 -4.23 -7.75 -6.21
N ARG A 21 -4.84 -6.70 -5.67
CA ARG A 21 -5.80 -6.80 -4.56
C ARG A 21 -7.08 -7.53 -4.93
N LYS A 22 -7.59 -7.40 -6.15
CA LYS A 22 -8.76 -8.14 -6.64
C LYS A 22 -8.53 -9.66 -6.58
N ASP A 23 -7.33 -10.11 -6.92
CA ASP A 23 -6.99 -11.54 -6.88
C ASP A 23 -6.57 -12.01 -5.47
N ASN A 24 -6.10 -11.09 -4.62
CA ASN A 24 -5.51 -11.40 -3.32
C ASN A 24 -6.35 -10.89 -2.13
N LYS A 25 -7.69 -10.99 -2.22
CA LYS A 25 -8.63 -10.46 -1.22
C LYS A 25 -8.41 -10.95 0.22
N LYS A 26 -7.89 -12.16 0.40
CA LYS A 26 -7.59 -12.75 1.72
C LYS A 26 -6.20 -12.37 2.24
N THR A 27 -5.34 -11.84 1.39
CA THR A 27 -3.98 -11.47 1.75
C THR A 27 -3.99 -10.15 2.50
N VAL A 28 -3.40 -10.13 3.69
CA VAL A 28 -3.18 -8.93 4.48
C VAL A 28 -1.85 -8.30 4.04
N PRO A 29 -1.85 -7.11 3.41
CA PRO A 29 -0.61 -6.53 2.94
C PRO A 29 0.24 -6.02 4.10
N ASN A 30 1.44 -6.56 4.26
CA ASN A 30 2.41 -5.99 5.19
C ASN A 30 3.21 -4.86 4.52
N LEU A 31 2.89 -3.62 4.88
CA LEU A 31 3.58 -2.40 4.49
C LEU A 31 4.20 -1.72 5.72
N SER A 32 4.64 -2.48 6.74
CA SER A 32 5.19 -1.95 8.00
C SER A 32 6.62 -1.41 7.85
N LYS A 33 6.95 -0.36 8.62
CA LYS A 33 8.30 0.22 8.72
C LYS A 33 8.90 0.66 7.38
N VAL A 34 8.08 1.21 6.49
CA VAL A 34 8.53 1.80 5.21
C VAL A 34 8.29 3.30 5.20
N ASN A 35 8.96 3.99 4.29
CA ASN A 35 8.68 5.39 4.04
C ASN A 35 7.80 5.52 2.79
N LEU A 36 6.57 5.98 2.97
CA LEU A 36 5.60 6.33 1.93
C LEU A 36 5.24 7.83 2.02
N SER A 37 6.11 8.65 2.62
CA SER A 37 5.86 10.08 2.78
C SER A 37 5.71 10.73 1.41
N LYS A 38 4.69 11.59 1.26
CA LYS A 38 4.38 12.33 0.03
C LYS A 38 3.96 11.46 -1.16
N GLU A 39 3.77 10.15 -0.98
CA GLU A 39 3.30 9.27 -2.05
C GLU A 39 1.84 9.56 -2.41
N ASN A 40 1.50 9.41 -3.69
CA ASN A 40 0.11 9.48 -4.14
C ASN A 40 -0.52 8.09 -4.14
N LEU A 41 -1.26 7.79 -3.07
CA LEU A 41 -1.96 6.53 -2.84
C LEU A 41 -3.48 6.69 -3.01
N CYS A 42 -3.91 7.75 -3.69
CA CYS A 42 -5.32 8.04 -3.92
C CYS A 42 -6.00 6.87 -4.63
N GLY A 43 -7.08 6.34 -4.06
CA GLY A 43 -7.84 5.21 -4.61
C GLY A 43 -7.16 3.84 -4.51
N ALA A 44 -6.04 3.70 -3.79
CA ALA A 44 -5.40 2.40 -3.59
C ALA A 44 -6.22 1.55 -2.60
N ASP A 45 -6.52 0.29 -2.89
CA ASP A 45 -7.15 -0.63 -1.94
C ASP A 45 -6.15 -1.04 -0.86
N LEU A 46 -6.08 -0.25 0.21
CA LEU A 46 -5.21 -0.50 1.37
C LEU A 46 -5.95 -1.28 2.47
N TYR A 47 -7.08 -1.93 2.16
CA TYR A 47 -7.91 -2.59 3.15
C TYR A 47 -7.13 -3.64 3.95
N ARG A 48 -7.17 -3.49 5.28
CA ARG A 48 -6.44 -4.30 6.28
C ARG A 48 -4.92 -4.27 6.16
N ALA A 49 -4.31 -3.41 5.35
CA ALA A 49 -2.86 -3.35 5.27
C ALA A 49 -2.23 -2.95 6.63
N ASN A 50 -1.14 -3.62 6.99
CA ASN A 50 -0.36 -3.28 8.17
C ASN A 50 0.61 -2.13 7.84
N PHE A 51 0.38 -0.98 8.47
CA PHE A 51 1.21 0.22 8.39
C PHE A 51 1.99 0.53 9.67
N GLU A 52 2.21 -0.46 10.54
CA GLU A 52 2.96 -0.27 11.78
C GLU A 52 4.34 0.34 11.51
N GLY A 53 4.58 1.52 12.07
CA GLY A 53 5.84 2.27 11.89
C GLY A 53 6.06 2.82 10.48
N THR A 54 5.03 2.87 9.64
CA THR A 54 5.12 3.43 8.29
C THR A 54 5.00 4.93 8.31
N ASN A 55 5.92 5.61 7.64
CA ASN A 55 5.84 7.07 7.48
C ASN A 55 4.88 7.38 6.32
N LEU A 56 3.71 7.92 6.63
CA LEU A 56 2.69 8.39 5.67
C LEU A 56 2.60 9.92 5.63
N SER A 57 3.56 10.65 6.20
CA SER A 57 3.50 12.12 6.27
C SER A 57 3.37 12.72 4.86
N GLY A 58 2.29 13.45 4.64
CA GLY A 58 1.99 14.11 3.36
C GLY A 58 1.54 13.16 2.24
N ALA A 59 1.35 11.87 2.50
CA ALA A 59 0.79 10.95 1.50
C ALA A 59 -0.64 11.35 1.15
N ASN A 60 -1.00 11.30 -0.12
CA ASN A 60 -2.38 11.46 -0.56
C ASN A 60 -3.11 10.11 -0.43
N LEU A 61 -3.98 9.99 0.56
CA LEU A 61 -4.78 8.79 0.83
C LEU A 61 -6.25 8.97 0.43
N GLY A 62 -6.57 9.93 -0.43
CA GLY A 62 -7.95 10.18 -0.87
C GLY A 62 -8.59 8.92 -1.46
N GLY A 63 -9.64 8.41 -0.84
CA GLY A 63 -10.34 7.21 -1.33
C GLY A 63 -9.55 5.88 -1.23
N ALA A 64 -8.47 5.84 -0.44
CA ALA A 64 -7.71 4.63 -0.15
C ALA A 64 -8.33 3.77 0.97
#